data_AF-A0A1V4X371-F1
#
_entry.id   AF-A0A1V4X371-F1
#
_cell.length_a   1.000
_cell.length_b   1.000
_cell.length_c   1.000
_cell.angle_alpha   90.00
_cell.angle_beta   90.00
_cell.angle_gamma   90.00
#
_symmetry.space_group_name_H-M   'P 1'
#
loop_
_entity.id
_entity.type
_entity.pdbx_description
1 polymer ?
#
loop_
_entity_poly.entity_id
_entity_poly.type
_entity_poly.pdbx_seq_one_letter_code
_entity_poly.pdbx_strand_id
1 'polypeptide(L)' 'MWKVLANAVEMLIYAAVYIILALIAVKVIGATFTTDFEKKISEENNFALALICASLFTGLAILLSAIVQ' A
#
# COMPACT_ATOMS: atom_id res chain seq x y z
N MET A 1 -11.99 -29.35 1.56
CA MET A 1 -11.18 -28.71 0.49
C MET A 1 -11.82 -27.43 -0.05
N TRP A 2 -13.14 -27.36 -0.19
CA TRP A 2 -13.84 -26.15 -0.67
C TRP A 2 -13.57 -24.88 0.15
N LYS A 3 -13.48 -24.99 1.49
CA LYS A 3 -13.16 -23.86 2.38
C LYS A 3 -11.76 -23.26 2.14
N VAL A 4 -10.77 -24.10 1.83
CA VAL A 4 -9.39 -23.64 1.55
C VAL A 4 -9.36 -22.85 0.25
N LEU A 5 -10.08 -23.34 -0.78
CA LEU A 5 -10.20 -22.66 -2.07
C LEU A 5 -10.93 -21.31 -1.92
N ALA A 6 -12.02 -21.27 -1.15
CA ALA A 6 -12.76 -20.04 -0.89
C ALA A 6 -11.87 -18.98 -0.20
N ASN A 7 -11.14 -19.35 0.86
CA ASN A 7 -10.23 -18.43 1.56
C ASN A 7 -9.09 -17.94 0.66
N ALA A 8 -8.56 -18.79 -0.22
CA ALA A 8 -7.51 -18.40 -1.16
C ALA A 8 -8.02 -17.37 -2.18
N VAL A 9 -9.24 -17.56 -2.70
CA VAL A 9 -9.88 -16.58 -3.59
C VAL A 9 -10.13 -15.26 -2.87
N GLU A 10 -10.59 -15.29 -1.62
CA GLU A 10 -10.82 -14.10 -0.82
C GLU A 10 -9.53 -13.29 -0.59
N MET A 11 -8.44 -13.97 -0.23
CA MET A 11 -7.12 -13.34 -0.09
C MET A 11 -6.66 -12.66 -1.37
N LEU A 12 -6.89 -13.27 -2.54
CA LEU A 12 -6.54 -12.68 -3.83
C LEU A 12 -7.36 -11.41 -4.12
N ILE A 13 -8.64 -11.40 -3.77
CA ILE A 13 -9.50 -10.23 -3.92
C ILE A 13 -9.01 -9.09 -3.03
N TYR A 14 -8.73 -9.36 -1.75
CA TYR A 14 -8.23 -8.33 -0.85
C TYR A 14 -6.84 -7.83 -1.24
N ALA A 15 -5.96 -8.69 -1.75
CA ALA A 15 -4.68 -8.28 -2.30
C ALA A 15 -4.86 -7.33 -3.50
N ALA A 16 -5.82 -7.61 -4.39
CA ALA A 16 -6.13 -6.73 -5.52
C ALA A 16 -6.66 -5.36 -5.05
N VAL A 17 -7.55 -5.34 -4.04
CA VAL A 17 -8.04 -4.10 -3.43
C VAL A 17 -6.90 -3.30 -2.82
N TYR A 18 -6.01 -3.95 -2.07
CA TYR A 18 -4.84 -3.30 -1.48
C TYR A 18 -3.93 -2.67 -2.54
N ILE A 19 -3.65 -3.38 -3.65
CA ILE A 19 -2.86 -2.86 -4.77
C ILE A 19 -3.49 -1.59 -5.34
N ILE A 20 -4.81 -1.57 -5.56
CA ILE A 20 -5.52 -0.38 -6.06
C ILE A 20 -5.36 0.79 -5.10
N LEU A 21 -5.56 0.56 -3.79
CA LEU A 21 -5.40 1.60 -2.79
C LEU A 21 -3.96 2.11 -2.68
N ALA A 22 -2.98 1.22 -2.78
CA ALA A 22 -1.56 1.58 -2.78
C ALA A 22 -1.20 2.45 -4.00
N LEU A 23 -1.72 2.14 -5.19
CA LEU A 23 -1.52 2.96 -6.39
C LEU A 23 -2.13 4.36 -6.25
N ILE A 24 -3.31 4.46 -5.61
CA ILE A 24 -3.92 5.76 -5.30
C ILE A 24 -3.06 6.52 -4.30
N ALA A 25 -2.59 5.86 -3.25
CA ALA A 25 -1.71 6.44 -2.24
C ALA A 25 -0.41 6.99 -2.84
N VAL A 26 0.21 6.27 -3.79
CA VAL A 26 1.37 6.76 -4.57
C VAL A 26 1.05 8.05 -5.31
N LYS A 27 -0.10 8.13 -5.99
CA LYS A 27 -0.51 9.37 -6.66
C LYS A 27 -0.71 10.53 -5.69
N VAL A 28 -1.29 10.26 -4.52
CA VAL A 28 -1.49 11.26 -3.46
C VAL A 28 -0.14 11.75 -2.93
N ILE A 29 0.81 10.86 -2.66
CA ILE A 29 2.18 11.21 -2.24
C ILE A 29 2.84 12.09 -3.30
N GLY A 30 2.77 11.68 -4.58
CA GLY A 30 3.34 12.42 -5.69
C GLY A 30 2.78 13.84 -5.82
N ALA A 31 1.47 14.00 -5.67
CA ALA A 31 0.80 15.29 -5.71
C ALA A 31 1.05 16.17 -4.46
N THR A 32 1.21 15.54 -3.29
CA THR A 32 1.36 16.25 -2.01
C THR A 32 2.78 16.69 -1.73
N PHE A 33 3.77 15.84 -2.05
CA PHE A 33 5.18 16.09 -1.75
C PHE A 33 5.97 16.47 -3.00
N THR A 34 6.08 15.55 -3.96
CA THR A 34 6.79 15.75 -5.23
C THR A 34 6.58 14.56 -6.15
N THR A 35 6.48 14.80 -7.46
CA THR A 35 6.37 13.73 -8.48
C THR A 35 7.60 12.82 -8.51
N ASP A 36 8.76 13.29 -8.04
CA ASP A 36 10.02 12.54 -8.03
C ASP A 36 10.29 11.88 -6.66
N PHE A 37 9.25 11.65 -5.85
CA PHE A 37 9.41 11.12 -4.49
C PHE A 37 10.16 9.79 -4.45
N GLU A 38 9.96 8.93 -5.47
CA GLU A 38 10.66 7.64 -5.59
C GLU A 38 12.16 7.84 -5.69
N LYS A 39 12.61 8.75 -6.58
CA LYS A 39 14.02 9.11 -6.74
C LYS A 39 14.60 9.69 -5.45
N LYS A 40 13.86 10.56 -4.77
CA LYS A 40 14.31 11.15 -3.49
C LYS A 40 14.51 10.09 -2.42
N ILE A 41 13.69 9.04 -2.39
CA ILE A 41 13.83 7.94 -1.44
C ILE A 41 15.02 7.05 -1.83
N SER A 42 15.11 6.63 -3.09
CA SER A 42 16.06 5.60 -3.54
C SER A 42 17.48 6.13 -3.79
N GLU A 43 17.62 7.33 -4.34
CA GLU A 43 18.91 7.89 -4.76
C GLU A 43 19.42 8.96 -3.78
N GLU A 44 18.53 9.77 -3.23
CA GLU A 44 18.90 10.88 -2.34
C GLU A 44 18.85 10.51 -0.85
N ASN A 45 18.50 9.25 -0.52
CA ASN A 45 18.37 8.75 0.85
C ASN A 45 17.46 9.62 1.74
N ASN A 46 16.37 10.16 1.18
CA ASN A 46 15.40 10.95 1.93
C ASN A 46 14.59 10.05 2.89
N PHE A 47 15.18 9.79 4.06
CA PHE A 47 14.63 8.90 5.08
C PHE A 47 13.27 9.38 5.62
N ALA A 48 13.08 10.69 5.75
CA ALA A 48 11.81 11.24 6.22
C ALA A 48 10.66 10.90 5.26
N LEU A 49 10.88 11.09 3.95
CA LEU A 49 9.90 10.75 2.93
C LEU A 49 9.65 9.23 2.87
N ALA A 50 10.69 8.42 3.02
CA ALA A 50 10.58 6.97 3.10
C ALA A 50 9.70 6.53 4.28
N LEU A 51 9.88 7.15 5.46
CA LEU A 51 9.14 6.82 6.67
C LEU A 51 7.66 7.21 6.56
N ILE A 52 7.37 8.36 5.93
CA ILE A 52 6.00 8.78 5.60
C ILE A 52 5.35 7.75 4.68
N CYS A 53 5.99 7.38 3.57
CA CYS A 53 5.46 6.37 2.64
C CYS A 53 5.22 5.02 3.34
N ALA A 54 6.19 4.55 4.14
CA ALA A 54 6.07 3.30 4.88
C ALA A 54 4.89 3.32 5.87
N SER A 55 4.71 4.42 6.61
CA SER A 55 3.60 4.57 7.55
C SER A 55 2.25 4.60 6.85
N LEU A 56 2.16 5.24 5.68
CA LEU A 56 0.95 5.32 4.87
C LEU A 56 0.54 3.92 4.37
N PHE A 57 1.46 3.17 3.77
CA PHE A 57 1.19 1.82 3.28
C PHE A 57 0.87 0.85 4.43
N THR A 58 1.58 0.97 5.55
CA THR A 58 1.31 0.14 6.74
C THR A 58 -0.08 0.44 7.30
N GLY A 59 -0.46 1.73 7.40
CA GLY A 59 -1.80 2.12 7.84
C GLY A 59 -2.90 1.59 6.93
N LEU A 60 -2.68 1.64 5.62
CA LEU A 60 -3.57 1.03 4.61
C LEU A 60 -3.70 -0.49 4.78
N ALA A 61 -2.60 -1.18 5.05
CA ALA A 61 -2.62 -2.62 5.27
C ALA A 61 -3.38 -3.00 6.54
N ILE A 62 -3.19 -2.22 7.62
CA ILE A 62 -3.92 -2.41 8.89
C ILE A 62 -5.42 -2.17 8.67
N LEU A 63 -5.80 -1.08 8.00
CA LEU A 63 -7.19 -0.78 7.67
C LEU A 63 -7.84 -1.91 6.86
N LEU A 64 -7.14 -2.44 5.86
CA LEU A 64 -7.63 -3.55 5.08
C LEU A 64 -7.81 -4.80 5.95
N SER A 65 -6.83 -5.12 6.80
CA SER A 65 -6.92 -6.26 7.72
C SER A 65 -8.08 -6.18 8.71
N ALA A 66 -8.52 -4.97 9.07
CA ALA A 66 -9.67 -4.77 9.94
C ALA A 66 -11.02 -5.02 9.22
N ILE A 67 -11.02 -4.94 7.88
CA ILE A 67 -12.20 -5.18 7.04
C ILE A 67 -12.28 -6.66 6.64
N VAL A 68 -11.13 -7.30 6.42
CA VAL A 68 -11.02 -8.73 6.13
C VAL A 68 -11.29 -9.53 7.42
N GLN A 69 -12.42 -10.23 7.50
CA GLN A 69 -12.82 -11.09 8.63
C GLN A 69 -12.76 -12.57 8.29
#